data_AF-A0AAU3DUG7-F1
#
_entry.id   AF-A0AAU3DUG7-F1
#
_cell.length_a   1.000
_cell.length_b   1.000
_cell.length_c   1.000
_cell.angle_alpha   90.00
_cell.angle_beta   90.00
_cell.angle_gamma   90.00
#
_symmetry.space_group_name_H-M   'P 1'
#
loop_
_entity.id
_entity.type
_entity.pdbx_description
1 polymer ?
#
loop_
_entity_poly.entity_id
_entity_poly.type
_entity_poly.pdbx_seq_one_letter_code
_entity_poly.pdbx_strand_id
1 'polypeptide(L)'
;MSSFGNSAVRRRTLLATAAGVLAAPLLAGRAQAALPRVYIDPGHGGTDSGAVGNGLQEKNLTLAISLQVRDILLANYSVDVRMSRTTDLTRSLAYRTDDANAWGANIFVSIHINSGGGTGFESYRYPSGGSGDLSLHNALHPRIVSGMRSIGSVTDRGQKTANFHVLRESAMPAVLTENLFIDSVADTNLLKRADFITAVARAHAQGIAAHLGLSTTPPPTSFSTIVDNTTAGRFTASANWSTSAYSAQRYGADYRFANPVLESDAAWFKVNIPAAGNHRVDVWYPAVAGYNTATPHVVVTASGTQTVNVDQSTGGGAWRSIGTFNLAAGDRNLVGVSRWTNAAGYVIADAVRVTRV
;
A
#
# COMPACT_ATOMS: atom_id res chain seq x y z
N MET A 1 32.63 -97.48 0.60
CA MET A 1 31.69 -98.22 -0.28
C MET A 1 30.62 -97.25 -0.74
N SER A 2 30.24 -97.37 -2.02
CA SER A 2 29.19 -96.62 -2.78
C SER A 2 29.34 -95.09 -2.88
N SER A 3 29.28 -94.40 -4.02
CA SER A 3 29.44 -94.61 -5.48
C SER A 3 28.67 -93.46 -6.15
N PHE A 4 29.11 -93.07 -7.36
CA PHE A 4 28.45 -92.17 -8.33
C PHE A 4 28.53 -90.66 -8.02
N GLY A 5 28.82 -89.76 -8.95
CA GLY A 5 29.06 -89.88 -10.39
C GLY A 5 29.48 -88.52 -10.94
N ASN A 6 30.41 -88.56 -11.88
CA ASN A 6 31.06 -87.45 -12.57
C ASN A 6 30.10 -86.73 -13.53
N SER A 7 30.20 -85.40 -13.72
CA SER A 7 30.10 -84.74 -15.05
C SER A 7 30.24 -83.21 -15.01
N ALA A 8 31.40 -82.77 -15.49
CA ALA A 8 31.72 -81.59 -16.30
C ALA A 8 30.70 -80.41 -16.40
N VAL A 9 31.16 -79.25 -15.92
CA VAL A 9 30.58 -77.93 -16.13
C VAL A 9 30.82 -77.44 -17.57
N ARG A 10 29.74 -77.12 -18.30
CA ARG A 10 29.77 -76.29 -19.52
C ARG A 10 29.19 -74.90 -19.23
N ARG A 11 29.98 -73.88 -19.55
CA ARG A 11 29.67 -72.44 -19.51
C ARG A 11 28.35 -72.12 -20.21
N ARG A 12 27.58 -71.17 -19.68
CA ARG A 12 26.74 -70.25 -20.46
C ARG A 12 26.58 -68.91 -19.74
N THR A 13 27.15 -67.90 -20.37
CA THR A 13 27.01 -66.46 -20.14
C THR A 13 25.51 -66.08 -20.10
N LEU A 14 25.08 -65.34 -19.08
CA LEU A 14 23.78 -64.69 -19.05
C LEU A 14 24.00 -63.17 -18.99
N LEU A 15 23.50 -62.48 -20.02
CA LEU A 15 23.50 -61.04 -20.17
C LEU A 15 22.68 -60.40 -19.05
N ALA A 16 23.23 -59.37 -18.42
CA ALA A 16 22.49 -58.46 -17.56
C ALA A 16 21.69 -57.47 -18.42
N THR A 17 20.36 -57.58 -18.40
CA THR A 17 19.47 -56.52 -18.87
C THR A 17 19.21 -55.55 -17.72
N ALA A 18 19.79 -54.35 -17.79
CA ALA A 18 19.49 -53.25 -16.89
C ALA A 18 18.11 -52.66 -17.25
N ALA A 19 17.11 -52.89 -16.41
CA ALA A 19 15.84 -52.20 -16.48
C ALA A 19 15.97 -50.85 -15.74
N GLY A 20 16.02 -49.75 -16.49
CA GLY A 20 15.99 -48.40 -15.94
C GLY A 20 14.61 -48.09 -15.36
N VAL A 21 14.53 -47.97 -14.04
CA VAL A 21 13.36 -47.40 -13.36
C VAL A 21 13.51 -45.88 -13.41
N LEU A 22 12.77 -45.24 -14.32
CA LEU A 22 12.55 -43.79 -14.30
C LEU A 22 11.72 -43.44 -13.07
N ALA A 23 12.38 -42.99 -12.00
CA ALA A 23 11.71 -42.32 -10.90
C ALA A 23 11.21 -40.95 -11.38
N ALA A 24 9.92 -40.85 -11.69
CA ALA A 24 9.27 -39.57 -11.90
C ALA A 24 9.26 -38.79 -10.57
N PRO A 25 9.67 -37.51 -10.54
CA PRO A 25 9.56 -36.73 -9.32
C PRO A 25 8.07 -36.48 -9.04
N LEU A 26 7.59 -36.98 -7.91
CA LEU A 26 6.33 -36.54 -7.31
C LEU A 26 6.48 -35.06 -6.95
N LEU A 27 6.00 -34.18 -7.83
CA LEU A 27 5.74 -32.78 -7.50
C LEU A 27 4.56 -32.76 -6.51
N ALA A 28 4.88 -32.90 -5.22
CA ALA A 28 3.96 -32.56 -4.16
C ALA A 28 3.69 -31.06 -4.24
N GLY A 29 2.57 -30.67 -4.85
CA GLY A 29 2.08 -29.30 -4.79
C GLY A 29 1.91 -28.93 -3.32
N ARG A 30 2.66 -27.93 -2.85
CA ARG A 30 2.42 -27.36 -1.52
C ARG A 30 0.98 -26.85 -1.51
N ALA A 31 0.14 -27.40 -0.63
CA ALA A 31 -1.14 -26.79 -0.35
C ALA A 31 -0.88 -25.32 0.04
N GLN A 32 -1.46 -24.38 -0.70
CA GLN A 32 -1.41 -22.97 -0.35
C GLN A 32 -2.04 -22.84 1.04
N ALA A 33 -1.27 -22.42 2.04
CA ALA A 33 -1.80 -22.16 3.37
C ALA A 33 -2.96 -21.17 3.25
N ALA A 34 -4.09 -21.47 3.89
CA ALA A 34 -5.24 -20.58 3.89
C ALA A 34 -4.85 -19.21 4.46
N LEU A 35 -5.29 -18.13 3.82
CA LEU A 35 -4.96 -16.77 4.26
C LEU A 35 -5.56 -16.51 5.64
N PRO A 36 -4.83 -15.82 6.55
CA PRO A 36 -5.40 -15.39 7.82
C PRO A 36 -6.63 -14.49 7.61
N ARG A 37 -7.70 -14.79 8.34
CA ARG A 37 -9.00 -14.11 8.26
C ARG A 37 -9.11 -13.04 9.33
N VAL A 38 -9.18 -11.79 8.91
CA VAL A 38 -9.33 -10.61 9.78
C VAL A 38 -10.76 -10.11 9.69
N TYR A 39 -11.46 -10.09 10.83
CA TYR A 39 -12.79 -9.49 10.90
C TYR A 39 -12.70 -8.09 11.50
N ILE A 40 -13.14 -7.08 10.74
CA ILE A 40 -13.16 -5.67 11.17
C ILE A 40 -14.62 -5.27 11.41
N ASP A 41 -14.88 -4.72 12.58
CA ASP A 41 -16.22 -4.31 12.99
C ASP A 41 -16.29 -2.78 13.17
N PRO A 42 -16.78 -2.03 12.17
CA PRO A 42 -17.05 -0.61 12.35
C PRO A 42 -18.26 -0.44 13.28
N GLY A 43 -18.05 0.13 14.47
CA GLY A 43 -19.09 0.36 15.47
C GLY A 43 -20.30 1.10 14.91
N HIS A 44 -21.49 0.83 15.47
CA HIS A 44 -22.76 1.49 15.10
C HIS A 44 -23.16 1.28 13.63
N GLY A 45 -23.99 2.18 13.07
CA GLY A 45 -24.44 2.16 11.67
C GLY A 45 -25.95 2.19 11.51
N GLY A 46 -26.40 2.71 10.37
CA GLY A 46 -27.80 2.89 10.02
C GLY A 46 -28.51 3.79 11.02
N THR A 47 -29.51 3.21 11.70
CA THR A 47 -30.34 3.88 12.70
C THR A 47 -29.62 4.20 14.00
N ASP A 48 -28.48 3.55 14.25
CA ASP A 48 -27.62 3.83 15.40
C ASP A 48 -26.48 4.73 14.95
N SER A 49 -26.49 6.01 15.35
CA SER A 49 -25.44 6.97 15.04
C SER A 49 -24.15 6.74 15.84
N GLY A 50 -24.24 5.96 16.93
CA GLY A 50 -23.31 6.07 18.04
C GLY A 50 -23.35 7.45 18.67
N ALA A 51 -22.25 7.81 19.33
CA ALA A 51 -22.10 9.15 19.90
C ALA A 51 -22.09 10.23 18.81
N VAL A 52 -22.64 11.39 19.15
CA VAL A 52 -22.70 12.58 18.28
C VAL A 52 -22.16 13.77 19.04
N GLY A 53 -21.18 14.47 18.45
CA GLY A 53 -20.53 15.59 19.11
C GLY A 53 -19.68 16.39 18.12
N ASN A 54 -19.56 17.70 18.35
CA ASN A 54 -18.66 18.58 17.60
C ASN A 54 -18.83 18.53 16.06
N GLY A 55 -20.05 18.25 15.58
CA GLY A 55 -20.38 18.12 14.15
C GLY A 55 -20.03 16.78 13.52
N LEU A 56 -19.67 15.78 14.32
CA LEU A 56 -19.30 14.43 13.90
C LEU A 56 -20.32 13.40 14.43
N GLN A 57 -20.44 12.29 13.70
CA GLN A 57 -21.17 11.10 14.15
C GLN A 57 -20.19 9.94 14.19
N GLU A 58 -20.19 9.20 15.30
CA GLU A 58 -19.29 8.06 15.51
C GLU A 58 -19.38 7.06 14.36
N LYS A 59 -20.59 6.68 13.93
CA LYS A 59 -20.79 5.70 12.84
C LYS A 59 -20.06 6.04 11.52
N ASN A 60 -19.86 7.32 11.24
CA ASN A 60 -19.18 7.78 10.02
C ASN A 60 -17.66 7.67 10.18
N LEU A 61 -17.13 8.04 11.35
CA LEU A 61 -15.71 7.94 11.66
C LEU A 61 -15.27 6.47 11.75
N THR A 62 -16.04 5.63 12.44
CA THR A 62 -15.73 4.20 12.56
C THR A 62 -15.71 3.52 11.21
N LEU A 63 -16.66 3.84 10.31
CA LEU A 63 -16.67 3.34 8.94
C LEU A 63 -15.46 3.82 8.14
N ALA A 64 -15.15 5.12 8.19
CA ALA A 64 -14.04 5.70 7.45
C ALA A 64 -12.69 5.10 7.85
N ILE A 65 -12.43 4.98 9.16
CA ILE A 65 -11.21 4.33 9.68
C ILE A 65 -11.18 2.87 9.22
N SER A 66 -12.25 2.12 9.44
CA SER A 66 -12.30 0.68 9.17
C SER A 66 -12.11 0.32 7.69
N LEU A 67 -12.69 1.12 6.77
CA LEU A 67 -12.48 0.95 5.34
C LEU A 67 -11.00 1.13 4.97
N GLN A 68 -10.33 2.13 5.54
CA GLN A 68 -8.90 2.33 5.32
C GLN A 68 -8.06 1.21 5.95
N VAL A 69 -8.44 0.69 7.12
CA VAL A 69 -7.75 -0.48 7.71
C VAL A 69 -7.84 -1.68 6.76
N ARG A 70 -9.04 -1.98 6.25
CA ARG A 70 -9.24 -3.03 5.23
C ARG A 70 -8.34 -2.80 4.03
N ASP A 71 -8.37 -1.60 3.44
CA ASP A 71 -7.65 -1.32 2.19
C ASP A 71 -6.13 -1.41 2.38
N ILE A 72 -5.62 -0.94 3.51
CA ILE A 72 -4.20 -1.07 3.85
C ILE A 72 -3.84 -2.55 4.07
N LEU A 73 -4.69 -3.33 4.73
CA LEU A 73 -4.45 -4.75 4.93
C LEU A 73 -4.38 -5.51 3.60
N LEU A 74 -5.40 -5.35 2.74
CA LEU A 74 -5.49 -6.01 1.44
C LEU A 74 -4.38 -5.56 0.47
N ALA A 75 -3.91 -4.31 0.58
CA ALA A 75 -2.85 -3.79 -0.29
C ALA A 75 -1.45 -4.25 0.12
N ASN A 76 -1.22 -4.59 1.39
CA ASN A 76 0.13 -4.79 1.94
C ASN A 76 0.37 -6.17 2.55
N TYR A 77 -0.67 -6.97 2.79
CA TYR A 77 -0.55 -8.26 3.48
C TYR A 77 -1.42 -9.33 2.81
N SER A 78 -0.98 -10.59 2.92
CA SER A 78 -1.71 -11.73 2.38
C SER A 78 -2.72 -12.18 3.43
N VAL A 79 -3.89 -11.55 3.42
CA VAL A 79 -5.00 -11.77 4.36
C VAL A 79 -6.33 -11.75 3.65
N ASP A 80 -7.31 -12.46 4.21
CA ASP A 80 -8.70 -12.24 3.88
C ASP A 80 -9.30 -11.28 4.91
N VAL A 81 -10.05 -10.27 4.45
CA VAL A 81 -10.73 -9.31 5.33
C VAL A 81 -12.23 -9.38 5.11
N ARG A 82 -12.99 -9.56 6.20
CA ARG A 82 -14.44 -9.37 6.23
C ARG A 82 -14.79 -8.23 7.17
N MET A 83 -15.86 -7.50 6.84
CA MET A 83 -16.35 -6.41 7.68
C MET A 83 -17.81 -6.64 8.03
N SER A 84 -18.21 -6.32 9.26
CA SER A 84 -19.63 -6.39 9.66
C SER A 84 -20.51 -5.46 8.83
N ARG A 85 -19.96 -4.32 8.38
CA ARG A 85 -20.56 -3.41 7.41
C ARG A 85 -19.50 -2.70 6.57
N THR A 86 -19.82 -2.40 5.31
CA THR A 86 -18.99 -1.62 4.39
C THR A 86 -19.66 -0.32 3.94
N THR A 87 -20.93 -0.12 4.30
CA THR A 87 -21.70 1.12 4.10
C THR A 87 -22.42 1.50 5.40
N ASP A 88 -23.27 2.52 5.36
CA ASP A 88 -24.10 2.91 6.51
C ASP A 88 -25.32 2.00 6.66
N LEU A 89 -25.18 0.91 7.42
CA LEU A 89 -26.28 -0.03 7.70
C LEU A 89 -26.26 -0.52 9.15
N THR A 90 -27.46 -0.80 9.69
CA THR A 90 -27.63 -1.30 11.05
C THR A 90 -27.17 -2.76 11.14
N ARG A 91 -26.28 -3.06 12.09
CA ARG A 91 -25.88 -4.43 12.48
C ARG A 91 -26.04 -4.61 13.99
N SER A 92 -26.80 -5.61 14.40
CA SER A 92 -26.94 -5.97 15.81
C SER A 92 -25.61 -6.49 16.36
N LEU A 93 -25.43 -6.41 17.68
CA LEU A 93 -24.23 -6.93 18.33
C LEU A 93 -24.06 -8.44 18.05
N ALA A 94 -25.14 -9.21 18.15
CA ALA A 94 -25.14 -10.65 17.85
C ALA A 94 -24.75 -10.95 16.40
N TYR A 95 -25.28 -10.21 15.41
CA TYR A 95 -24.88 -10.40 14.02
C TYR A 95 -23.37 -10.25 13.85
N ARG A 96 -22.76 -9.25 14.49
CA ARG A 96 -21.33 -8.94 14.32
C ARG A 96 -20.47 -10.12 14.76
N THR A 97 -20.78 -10.71 15.91
CA THR A 97 -20.05 -11.87 16.46
C THR A 97 -20.42 -13.16 15.74
N ASP A 98 -21.69 -13.38 15.42
CA ASP A 98 -22.15 -14.59 14.73
C ASP A 98 -21.54 -14.70 13.33
N ASP A 99 -21.47 -13.60 12.57
CA ASP A 99 -20.84 -13.58 11.25
C ASP A 99 -19.32 -13.83 11.34
N ALA A 100 -18.64 -13.23 12.33
CA ALA A 100 -17.21 -13.47 12.56
C ALA A 100 -16.93 -14.94 12.96
N ASN A 101 -17.75 -15.48 13.85
CA ASN A 101 -17.65 -16.86 14.34
C ASN A 101 -17.94 -17.86 13.22
N ALA A 102 -19.03 -17.67 12.47
CA ALA A 102 -19.42 -18.54 11.35
C ALA A 102 -18.39 -18.50 10.21
N TRP A 103 -17.75 -17.36 9.98
CA TRP A 103 -16.68 -17.25 8.99
C TRP A 103 -15.37 -17.91 9.44
N GLY A 104 -15.23 -18.21 10.74
CA GLY A 104 -13.98 -18.72 11.30
C GLY A 104 -12.87 -17.67 11.23
N ALA A 105 -13.17 -16.43 11.62
CA ALA A 105 -12.16 -15.38 11.69
C ALA A 105 -11.02 -15.79 12.64
N ASN A 106 -9.78 -15.42 12.30
CA ASN A 106 -8.63 -15.63 13.18
C ASN A 106 -8.52 -14.54 14.25
N ILE A 107 -9.00 -13.33 13.95
CA ILE A 107 -9.09 -12.22 14.91
C ILE A 107 -10.32 -11.34 14.63
N PHE A 108 -10.74 -10.60 15.65
CA PHE A 108 -11.82 -9.62 15.60
C PHE A 108 -11.34 -8.27 16.14
N VAL A 109 -11.53 -7.19 15.35
CA VAL A 109 -11.16 -5.82 15.75
C VAL A 109 -12.37 -4.91 15.58
N SER A 110 -12.92 -4.44 16.69
CA SER A 110 -14.01 -3.46 16.69
C SER A 110 -13.46 -2.05 16.86
N ILE A 111 -13.94 -1.11 16.05
CA ILE A 111 -13.42 0.26 15.96
C ILE A 111 -14.55 1.22 16.34
N HIS A 112 -14.31 2.01 17.38
CA HIS A 112 -15.24 2.94 18.01
C HIS A 112 -14.61 4.33 18.25
N ILE A 113 -15.45 5.29 18.64
CA ILE A 113 -15.06 6.63 19.09
C ILE A 113 -15.76 6.91 20.41
N ASN A 114 -15.00 7.29 21.43
CA ASN A 114 -15.50 7.41 22.78
C ASN A 114 -16.38 8.67 22.98
N SER A 115 -17.03 8.75 24.13
CA SER A 115 -17.73 9.94 24.63
C SER A 115 -17.83 9.89 26.16
N GLY A 116 -18.42 10.91 26.79
CA GLY A 116 -18.65 10.94 28.24
C GLY A 116 -17.61 11.75 29.03
N GLY A 117 -17.02 12.78 28.41
CA GLY A 117 -16.20 13.78 29.11
C GLY A 117 -14.72 13.43 29.29
N GLY A 118 -14.07 12.89 28.25
CA GLY A 118 -12.63 12.54 28.26
C GLY A 118 -11.85 13.03 27.03
N THR A 119 -10.56 12.66 26.97
CA THR A 119 -9.69 12.86 25.79
C THR A 119 -8.68 11.72 25.70
N GLY A 120 -8.31 11.34 24.48
CA GLY A 120 -7.24 10.37 24.22
C GLY A 120 -7.72 8.99 23.83
N PHE A 121 -6.76 8.09 23.62
CA PHE A 121 -6.99 6.74 23.11
C PHE A 121 -7.05 5.71 24.23
N GLU A 122 -8.02 4.78 24.15
CA GLU A 122 -8.07 3.57 24.97
C GLU A 122 -8.49 2.37 24.12
N SER A 123 -8.30 1.17 24.68
CA SER A 123 -8.75 -0.05 24.00
C SER A 123 -9.03 -1.14 25.02
N TYR A 124 -9.89 -2.08 24.63
CA TYR A 124 -10.48 -3.06 25.51
C TYR A 124 -10.32 -4.47 24.98
N ARG A 125 -10.07 -5.40 25.91
CA ARG A 125 -10.29 -6.85 25.72
C ARG A 125 -11.31 -7.37 26.73
N TYR A 126 -11.82 -8.57 26.54
CA TYR A 126 -12.70 -9.19 27.54
C TYR A 126 -11.91 -9.52 28.84
N PRO A 127 -12.43 -9.25 30.06
CA PRO A 127 -11.70 -9.50 31.31
C PRO A 127 -11.17 -10.93 31.45
N SER A 128 -11.99 -11.91 31.09
CA SER A 128 -11.64 -13.33 31.13
C SER A 128 -11.11 -13.86 29.79
N GLY A 129 -10.67 -12.97 28.88
CA GLY A 129 -10.05 -13.33 27.60
C GLY A 129 -8.71 -14.05 27.78
N GLY A 130 -8.33 -14.84 26.78
CA GLY A 130 -7.15 -15.70 26.80
C GLY A 130 -5.85 -14.99 26.41
N SER A 131 -4.78 -15.77 26.23
CA SER A 131 -3.47 -15.27 25.80
C SER A 131 -3.49 -14.66 24.39
N GLY A 132 -4.37 -15.17 23.51
CA GLY A 132 -4.59 -14.63 22.18
C GLY A 132 -5.12 -13.19 22.21
N ASP A 133 -6.14 -12.91 23.04
CA ASP A 133 -6.68 -11.55 23.24
C ASP A 133 -5.61 -10.59 23.75
N LEU A 134 -4.85 -11.01 24.76
CA LEU A 134 -3.76 -10.20 25.32
C LEU A 134 -2.67 -9.92 24.28
N SER A 135 -2.30 -10.92 23.48
CA SER A 135 -1.32 -10.77 22.39
C SER A 135 -1.80 -9.77 21.33
N LEU A 136 -3.05 -9.89 20.89
CA LEU A 136 -3.65 -8.95 19.93
C LEU A 136 -3.68 -7.53 20.50
N HIS A 137 -4.10 -7.40 21.75
CA HIS A 137 -4.19 -6.11 22.45
C HIS A 137 -2.82 -5.43 22.55
N ASN A 138 -1.78 -6.17 22.93
CA ASN A 138 -0.40 -5.70 23.02
C ASN A 138 0.21 -5.35 21.65
N ALA A 139 -0.25 -5.99 20.57
CA ALA A 139 0.20 -5.67 19.22
C ALA A 139 -0.42 -4.37 18.70
N LEU A 140 -1.73 -4.15 18.94
CA LEU A 140 -2.48 -3.00 18.43
C LEU A 140 -2.20 -1.73 19.23
N HIS A 141 -2.42 -1.75 20.54
CA HIS A 141 -2.51 -0.54 21.36
C HIS A 141 -1.30 0.41 21.22
N PRO A 142 -0.05 -0.02 21.46
CA PRO A 142 1.10 0.89 21.37
C PRO A 142 1.35 1.42 19.95
N ARG A 143 1.02 0.65 18.91
CA ARG A 143 1.16 1.11 17.52
C ARG A 143 0.14 2.19 17.18
N ILE A 144 -1.11 2.01 17.61
CA ILE A 144 -2.17 3.00 17.37
C ILE A 144 -1.84 4.32 18.10
N VAL A 145 -1.43 4.25 19.37
CA VAL A 145 -0.95 5.41 20.12
C VAL A 145 0.20 6.10 19.39
N SER A 146 1.20 5.34 18.92
CA SER A 146 2.34 5.89 18.19
C SER A 146 1.95 6.53 16.86
N GLY A 147 1.04 5.92 16.09
CA GLY A 147 0.54 6.47 14.82
C GLY A 147 -0.31 7.72 15.01
N MET A 148 -1.13 7.79 16.07
CA MET A 148 -1.84 9.01 16.43
C MET A 148 -0.85 10.13 16.79
N ARG A 149 0.17 9.81 17.61
CA ARG A 149 1.20 10.75 18.07
C ARG A 149 2.13 11.27 16.98
N SER A 150 2.21 10.62 15.82
CA SER A 150 2.95 11.17 14.69
C SER A 150 2.24 12.36 14.03
N ILE A 151 0.98 12.62 14.35
CA ILE A 151 0.14 13.66 13.73
C ILE A 151 -0.33 14.71 14.74
N GLY A 152 -0.56 14.32 16.00
CA GLY A 152 -1.03 15.24 17.05
C GLY A 152 -0.78 14.72 18.46
N SER A 153 -0.90 15.59 19.46
CA SER A 153 -0.76 15.19 20.86
C SER A 153 -1.97 14.35 21.29
N VAL A 154 -1.73 13.09 21.66
CA VAL A 154 -2.76 12.16 22.12
C VAL A 154 -2.39 11.56 23.47
N THR A 155 -3.29 11.74 24.43
CA THR A 155 -3.24 11.08 25.73
C THR A 155 -3.44 9.57 25.54
N ASP A 156 -2.53 8.79 26.08
CA ASP A 156 -2.68 7.34 26.16
C ASP A 156 -3.40 7.01 27.47
N ARG A 157 -4.61 6.46 27.38
CA ARG A 157 -5.44 6.08 28.53
C ARG A 157 -5.33 4.59 28.86
N GLY A 158 -4.46 3.88 28.15
CA GLY A 158 -4.05 2.52 28.43
C GLY A 158 -4.95 1.43 27.85
N GLN A 159 -4.45 0.22 28.01
CA GLN A 159 -5.14 -1.04 27.73
C GLN A 159 -6.05 -1.40 28.91
N LYS A 160 -7.33 -1.64 28.62
CA LYS A 160 -8.38 -1.89 29.62
C LYS A 160 -9.11 -3.20 29.36
N THR A 161 -9.96 -3.59 30.28
CA THR A 161 -10.85 -4.73 30.13
C THR A 161 -12.29 -4.33 30.38
N ALA A 162 -13.22 -4.82 29.56
CA ALA A 162 -14.66 -4.55 29.73
C ALA A 162 -15.52 -5.70 29.20
N ASN A 163 -16.71 -5.88 29.78
CA ASN A 163 -17.65 -6.94 29.43
C ASN A 163 -18.52 -6.57 28.20
N PHE A 164 -17.90 -6.13 27.11
CA PHE A 164 -18.60 -5.79 25.87
C PHE A 164 -19.02 -7.06 25.12
N HIS A 165 -20.24 -7.06 24.59
CA HIS A 165 -20.81 -8.21 23.87
C HIS A 165 -19.87 -8.70 22.76
N VAL A 166 -19.39 -7.79 21.90
CA VAL A 166 -18.54 -8.16 20.76
C VAL A 166 -17.18 -8.74 21.17
N LEU A 167 -16.72 -8.47 22.39
CA LEU A 167 -15.50 -9.06 22.94
C LEU A 167 -15.77 -10.40 23.61
N ARG A 168 -16.92 -10.53 24.29
CA ARG A 168 -17.29 -11.74 25.04
C ARG A 168 -17.77 -12.88 24.14
N GLU A 169 -18.55 -12.57 23.11
CA GLU A 169 -19.21 -13.57 22.26
C GLU A 169 -18.40 -13.91 20.98
N SER A 170 -17.24 -13.28 20.78
CA SER A 170 -16.30 -13.63 19.71
C SER A 170 -15.51 -14.89 20.10
N ALA A 171 -15.46 -15.89 19.22
CA ALA A 171 -14.76 -17.16 19.45
C ALA A 171 -13.25 -17.09 19.18
N MET A 172 -12.77 -15.96 18.66
CA MET A 172 -11.38 -15.68 18.33
C MET A 172 -10.88 -14.47 19.15
N PRO A 173 -9.54 -14.24 19.23
CA PRO A 173 -9.00 -13.05 19.89
C PRO A 173 -9.66 -11.76 19.44
N ALA A 174 -10.14 -10.96 20.39
CA ALA A 174 -10.94 -9.77 20.13
C ALA A 174 -10.43 -8.54 20.88
N VAL A 175 -10.35 -7.41 20.16
CA VAL A 175 -10.02 -6.09 20.71
C VAL A 175 -11.01 -5.04 20.21
N LEU A 176 -11.42 -4.14 21.10
CA LEU A 176 -12.20 -2.94 20.77
C LEU A 176 -11.33 -1.71 20.98
N THR A 177 -11.30 -0.79 20.03
CA THR A 177 -10.52 0.46 20.11
C THR A 177 -11.44 1.67 20.20
N GLU A 178 -11.16 2.56 21.15
CA GLU A 178 -11.84 3.84 21.33
C GLU A 178 -10.92 4.96 20.82
N ASN A 179 -11.14 5.38 19.57
CA ASN A 179 -10.23 6.23 18.82
C ASN A 179 -10.48 7.70 19.09
N LEU A 180 -10.16 8.13 20.32
CA LEU A 180 -10.42 9.47 20.85
C LEU A 180 -11.87 9.71 21.26
N PHE A 181 -12.17 10.88 21.81
CA PHE A 181 -13.48 11.27 22.34
C PHE A 181 -14.19 12.26 21.40
N ILE A 182 -15.41 11.92 20.96
CA ILE A 182 -16.18 12.74 20.02
C ILE A 182 -16.76 14.02 20.63
N ASP A 183 -16.86 14.07 21.96
CA ASP A 183 -17.32 15.23 22.73
C ASP A 183 -16.16 16.16 23.14
N SER A 184 -14.90 15.76 22.93
CA SER A 184 -13.71 16.61 23.12
C SER A 184 -13.38 17.41 21.86
N VAL A 185 -13.31 18.74 21.99
CA VAL A 185 -12.93 19.64 20.89
C VAL A 185 -11.50 19.35 20.40
N ALA A 186 -10.57 19.07 21.30
CA ALA A 186 -9.17 18.77 20.94
C ALA A 186 -9.07 17.49 20.11
N ASP A 187 -9.78 16.45 20.53
CA ASP A 187 -9.83 15.16 19.86
C ASP A 187 -10.54 15.26 18.50
N THR A 188 -11.68 15.96 18.45
CA THR A 188 -12.43 16.13 17.20
C THR A 188 -11.73 16.98 16.16
N ASN A 189 -10.86 17.91 16.57
CA ASN A 189 -9.97 18.62 15.65
C ASN A 189 -8.98 17.67 14.96
N LEU A 190 -8.52 16.61 15.63
CA LEU A 190 -7.73 15.55 15.01
C LEU A 190 -8.60 14.64 14.13
N LEU A 191 -9.77 14.21 14.63
CA LEU A 191 -10.68 13.32 13.89
C LEU A 191 -11.22 13.92 12.59
N LYS A 192 -11.26 15.25 12.46
CA LYS A 192 -11.63 15.96 11.22
C LYS A 192 -10.54 15.93 10.15
N ARG A 193 -9.31 15.55 10.48
CA ARG A 193 -8.18 15.58 9.54
C ARG A 193 -7.99 14.24 8.83
N ALA A 194 -7.88 14.28 7.51
CA ALA A 194 -7.68 13.09 6.69
C ALA A 194 -6.34 12.38 6.97
N ASP A 195 -5.28 13.13 7.26
CA ASP A 195 -3.96 12.57 7.58
C ASP A 195 -3.95 11.85 8.93
N PHE A 196 -4.70 12.36 9.92
CA PHE A 196 -4.90 11.68 11.20
C PHE A 196 -5.67 10.36 11.03
N ILE A 197 -6.80 10.36 10.32
CA ILE A 197 -7.57 9.14 10.03
C ILE A 197 -6.69 8.09 9.32
N THR A 198 -5.86 8.53 8.36
CA THR A 198 -4.93 7.64 7.65
C THR A 198 -3.86 7.06 8.57
N ALA A 199 -3.30 7.86 9.49
CA ALA A 199 -2.31 7.41 10.45
C ALA A 199 -2.90 6.39 11.45
N VAL A 200 -4.12 6.63 11.94
CA VAL A 200 -4.87 5.69 12.79
C VAL A 200 -5.09 4.37 12.06
N ALA A 201 -5.61 4.41 10.83
CA ALA A 201 -5.88 3.21 10.05
C ALA A 201 -4.61 2.40 9.74
N ARG A 202 -3.52 3.07 9.36
CA ARG A 202 -2.22 2.44 9.13
C ARG A 202 -1.70 1.73 10.39
N ALA A 203 -1.82 2.37 11.54
CA ALA A 203 -1.37 1.80 12.79
C ALA A 203 -2.18 0.58 13.23
N HIS A 204 -3.51 0.57 13.00
CA HIS A 204 -4.34 -0.63 13.19
C HIS A 204 -3.86 -1.77 12.30
N ALA A 205 -3.67 -1.52 11.00
CA ALA A 205 -3.21 -2.54 10.05
C ALA A 205 -1.84 -3.11 10.43
N GLN A 206 -0.91 -2.26 10.90
CA GLN A 206 0.41 -2.68 11.40
C GLN A 206 0.30 -3.52 12.68
N GLY A 207 -0.60 -3.20 13.60
CA GLY A 207 -0.85 -3.99 14.81
C GLY A 207 -1.44 -5.36 14.49
N ILE A 208 -2.42 -5.41 13.59
CA ILE A 208 -3.00 -6.65 13.07
C ILE A 208 -1.93 -7.52 12.42
N ALA A 209 -1.13 -6.93 11.53
CA ALA A 209 -0.06 -7.65 10.85
C ALA A 209 1.00 -8.20 11.81
N ALA A 210 1.40 -7.40 12.81
CA ALA A 210 2.35 -7.82 13.83
C ALA A 210 1.81 -9.00 14.66
N HIS A 211 0.54 -8.98 15.06
CA HIS A 211 -0.07 -10.08 15.81
C HIS A 211 -0.13 -11.38 15.00
N LEU A 212 -0.51 -11.27 13.72
CA LEU A 212 -0.66 -12.41 12.82
C LEU A 212 0.68 -12.91 12.24
N GLY A 213 1.81 -12.29 12.60
CA GLY A 213 3.12 -12.64 12.05
C GLY A 213 3.23 -12.41 10.56
N LEU A 214 2.45 -11.47 10.02
CA LEU A 214 2.42 -11.18 8.59
C LEU A 214 3.67 -10.41 8.23
N SER A 215 4.42 -10.96 7.29
CA SER A 215 5.33 -10.13 6.50
C SER A 215 4.49 -9.30 5.55
N THR A 216 4.92 -8.07 5.26
CA THR A 216 4.37 -7.34 4.13
C THR A 216 4.47 -8.25 2.92
N THR A 217 3.34 -8.57 2.28
CA THR A 217 3.39 -9.00 0.88
C THR A 217 4.20 -7.92 0.19
N PRO A 218 5.17 -8.23 -0.69
CA PRO A 218 5.72 -7.20 -1.54
C PRO A 218 4.51 -6.41 -2.05
N PRO A 219 4.50 -5.06 -1.91
CA PRO A 219 3.39 -4.24 -2.40
C PRO A 219 3.08 -4.68 -3.83
N PRO A 220 1.87 -4.47 -4.39
CA PRO A 220 1.58 -4.78 -5.79
C PRO A 220 2.57 -4.03 -6.70
N THR A 221 3.74 -4.65 -6.88
CA THR A 221 5.05 -4.04 -7.12
C THR A 221 5.34 -2.71 -6.41
N SER A 222 6.54 -2.55 -5.86
CA SER A 222 7.22 -1.27 -5.69
C SER A 222 7.49 -0.65 -7.07
N PHE A 223 6.43 -0.41 -7.86
CA PHE A 223 6.57 0.05 -9.22
C PHE A 223 7.27 1.39 -9.17
N SER A 224 8.53 1.38 -9.59
CA SER A 224 9.36 2.53 -9.83
C SER A 224 10.05 2.26 -11.15
N THR A 225 9.82 3.13 -12.12
CA THR A 225 10.49 3.05 -13.41
C THR A 225 11.13 4.38 -13.71
N ILE A 226 12.34 4.33 -14.25
CA ILE A 226 13.04 5.48 -14.79
C ILE A 226 12.99 5.35 -16.31
N VAL A 227 12.67 6.46 -16.98
CA VAL A 227 12.79 6.59 -18.43
C VAL A 227 13.71 7.76 -18.69
N ASP A 228 14.91 7.43 -19.15
CA ASP A 228 15.90 8.36 -19.68
C ASP A 228 15.62 8.67 -21.16
N ASN A 229 16.10 9.80 -21.67
CA ASN A 229 15.97 10.16 -23.08
C ASN A 229 16.66 9.15 -24.03
N THR A 230 17.61 8.35 -23.53
CA THR A 230 18.25 7.26 -24.27
C THR A 230 17.54 5.91 -24.13
N THR A 231 16.47 5.82 -23.32
CA THR A 231 15.74 4.57 -23.10
C THR A 231 15.04 4.12 -24.38
N ALA A 232 15.52 3.00 -24.96
CA ALA A 232 15.07 2.51 -26.25
C ALA A 232 13.53 2.33 -26.33
N GLY A 233 12.92 2.96 -27.33
CA GLY A 233 11.47 2.90 -27.56
C GLY A 233 10.60 3.58 -26.49
N ARG A 234 11.23 4.30 -25.54
CA ARG A 234 10.53 4.98 -24.44
C ARG A 234 10.65 6.50 -24.46
N PHE A 235 11.40 7.06 -25.39
CA PHE A 235 11.52 8.51 -25.57
C PHE A 235 11.25 8.91 -27.01
N THR A 236 10.59 10.06 -27.21
CA THR A 236 10.34 10.61 -28.55
C THR A 236 10.35 12.13 -28.49
N ALA A 237 11.04 12.76 -29.42
CA ALA A 237 11.06 14.21 -29.58
C ALA A 237 11.14 14.55 -31.07
N SER A 238 10.68 15.75 -31.45
CA SER A 238 10.78 16.24 -32.82
C SER A 238 12.23 16.55 -33.23
N ALA A 239 12.46 16.86 -34.50
CA ALA A 239 13.76 17.31 -35.00
C ALA A 239 14.22 18.66 -34.40
N ASN A 240 13.34 19.39 -33.72
CA ASN A 240 13.68 20.66 -33.05
C ASN A 240 14.37 20.47 -31.69
N TRP A 241 14.48 19.22 -31.22
CA TRP A 241 15.16 18.87 -29.98
C TRP A 241 16.56 18.31 -30.26
N SER A 242 17.55 19.19 -30.11
CA SER A 242 18.97 18.85 -30.23
C SER A 242 19.44 18.01 -29.04
N THR A 243 20.57 17.32 -29.20
CA THR A 243 21.18 16.47 -28.16
C THR A 243 22.42 17.15 -27.60
N SER A 244 22.64 17.09 -26.28
CA SER A 244 23.83 17.62 -25.64
C SER A 244 24.28 16.72 -24.49
N ALA A 245 25.59 16.69 -24.24
CA ALA A 245 26.20 16.07 -23.07
C ALA A 245 26.99 17.09 -22.22
N TYR A 246 26.76 18.39 -22.45
CA TYR A 246 27.56 19.48 -21.88
C TYR A 246 27.59 19.47 -20.35
N SER A 247 26.43 19.36 -19.71
CA SER A 247 26.36 19.39 -18.25
C SER A 247 26.71 18.04 -17.63
N ALA A 248 27.58 18.06 -16.60
CA ALA A 248 27.86 16.89 -15.77
C ALA A 248 26.69 16.49 -14.86
N GLN A 249 25.67 17.34 -14.73
CA GLN A 249 24.45 17.05 -13.97
C GLN A 249 23.43 16.22 -14.73
N ARG A 250 23.68 15.86 -16.00
CA ARG A 250 22.75 15.05 -16.80
C ARG A 250 22.53 13.67 -16.18
N TYR A 251 21.35 13.10 -16.39
CA TYR A 251 21.13 11.69 -16.19
C TYR A 251 21.63 10.94 -17.44
N GLY A 252 22.16 9.73 -17.25
CA GLY A 252 22.65 8.94 -18.38
C GLY A 252 23.76 9.61 -19.20
N ALA A 253 23.71 9.39 -20.52
CA ALA A 253 24.79 9.76 -21.43
C ALA A 253 24.67 11.19 -21.98
N ASP A 254 23.44 11.65 -22.25
CA ASP A 254 23.11 12.92 -22.87
C ASP A 254 21.70 13.39 -22.44
N TYR A 255 21.27 14.56 -22.91
CA TYR A 255 19.91 15.08 -22.73
C TYR A 255 19.45 15.80 -24.00
N ARG A 256 18.15 16.04 -24.13
CA ARG A 256 17.58 16.87 -25.19
C ARG A 256 17.40 18.31 -24.75
N PHE A 257 17.63 19.24 -25.66
CA PHE A 257 17.39 20.65 -25.43
C PHE A 257 16.76 21.33 -26.65
N ALA A 258 15.95 22.35 -26.40
CA ALA A 258 15.31 23.15 -27.45
C ALA A 258 15.14 24.61 -27.02
N ASN A 259 15.06 25.51 -28.00
CA ASN A 259 14.63 26.88 -27.75
C ASN A 259 13.14 26.92 -27.39
N PRO A 260 12.72 27.78 -26.43
CA PRO A 260 11.33 27.97 -26.11
C PRO A 260 10.59 28.66 -27.28
N VAL A 261 9.35 28.22 -27.53
CA VAL A 261 8.47 28.74 -28.58
C VAL A 261 7.03 28.45 -28.19
N LEU A 262 6.09 29.35 -28.48
CA LEU A 262 4.66 29.17 -28.18
C LEU A 262 3.97 28.22 -29.17
N GLU A 263 4.50 27.00 -29.30
CA GLU A 263 4.02 25.94 -30.18
C GLU A 263 3.93 24.62 -29.43
N SER A 264 2.94 23.80 -29.78
CA SER A 264 2.77 22.45 -29.23
C SER A 264 3.81 21.47 -29.74
N ASP A 265 4.96 21.42 -29.09
CA ASP A 265 6.00 20.42 -29.35
C ASP A 265 6.65 19.98 -28.03
N ALA A 266 6.44 18.72 -27.66
CA ALA A 266 6.96 18.15 -26.42
C ALA A 266 7.85 16.94 -26.70
N ALA A 267 8.92 16.85 -25.91
CA ALA A 267 9.70 15.63 -25.76
C ALA A 267 8.97 14.69 -24.79
N TRP A 268 8.50 13.54 -25.28
CA TRP A 268 7.67 12.60 -24.55
C TRP A 268 8.44 11.42 -24.00
N PHE A 269 8.19 11.13 -22.73
CA PHE A 269 8.61 9.93 -22.02
C PHE A 269 7.43 8.96 -21.93
N LYS A 270 7.59 7.77 -22.53
CA LYS A 270 6.62 6.69 -22.59
C LYS A 270 6.80 5.72 -21.44
N VAL A 271 5.78 5.58 -20.60
CA VAL A 271 5.84 4.78 -19.36
C VAL A 271 4.72 3.75 -19.36
N ASN A 272 5.03 2.51 -18.97
CA ASN A 272 4.04 1.46 -18.74
C ASN A 272 3.62 1.42 -17.28
N ILE A 273 2.41 1.88 -16.99
CA ILE A 273 1.83 1.86 -15.64
C ILE A 273 1.14 0.51 -15.41
N PRO A 274 1.60 -0.34 -14.49
CA PRO A 274 1.08 -1.71 -14.34
C PRO A 274 -0.34 -1.73 -13.75
N ALA A 275 -0.69 -0.77 -12.90
CA ALA A 275 -1.99 -0.67 -12.26
C ALA A 275 -2.37 0.80 -12.05
N ALA A 276 -3.66 1.12 -12.19
CA ALA A 276 -4.14 2.47 -11.97
C ALA A 276 -3.98 2.91 -10.50
N GLY A 277 -3.83 4.21 -10.28
CA GLY A 277 -3.79 4.81 -8.94
C GLY A 277 -2.78 5.95 -8.82
N ASN A 278 -2.50 6.34 -7.58
CA ASN A 278 -1.60 7.45 -7.29
C ASN A 278 -0.13 7.06 -7.53
N HIS A 279 0.58 7.90 -8.27
CA HIS A 279 1.99 7.77 -8.54
C HIS A 279 2.67 9.11 -8.36
N ARG A 280 3.81 9.14 -7.66
CA ARG A 280 4.69 10.29 -7.67
C ARG A 280 5.47 10.33 -8.98
N VAL A 281 5.52 11.50 -9.61
CA VAL A 281 6.34 11.76 -10.80
C VAL A 281 7.49 12.67 -10.39
N ASP A 282 8.71 12.18 -10.56
CA ASP A 282 9.94 12.93 -10.40
C ASP A 282 10.56 13.19 -11.78
N VAL A 283 11.23 14.33 -11.95
CA VAL A 283 11.97 14.68 -13.17
C VAL A 283 13.43 14.92 -12.81
N TRP A 284 14.31 14.67 -13.76
CA TRP A 284 15.72 15.00 -13.70
C TRP A 284 16.05 15.93 -14.85
N TYR A 285 16.91 16.91 -14.59
CA TYR A 285 17.46 17.80 -15.59
C TYR A 285 18.80 18.38 -15.09
N PRO A 286 19.72 18.74 -15.98
CA PRO A 286 20.84 19.61 -15.63
C PRO A 286 20.35 21.03 -15.41
N ALA A 287 20.80 21.67 -14.33
CA ALA A 287 20.57 23.08 -14.08
C ALA A 287 21.80 23.90 -14.49
N VAL A 288 21.55 24.91 -15.30
CA VAL A 288 22.56 25.90 -15.72
C VAL A 288 21.93 27.27 -15.60
N ALA A 289 22.67 28.23 -15.03
CA ALA A 289 22.22 29.62 -14.97
C ALA A 289 21.86 30.12 -16.38
N GLY A 290 20.64 30.63 -16.54
CA GLY A 290 20.11 31.06 -17.83
C GLY A 290 19.31 30.00 -18.60
N TYR A 291 19.15 28.78 -18.08
CA TYR A 291 18.13 27.84 -18.57
C TYR A 291 16.72 28.27 -18.14
N ASN A 292 15.72 27.67 -18.79
CA ASN A 292 14.35 28.10 -18.69
C ASN A 292 13.76 27.97 -17.27
N THR A 293 13.26 29.08 -16.72
CA THR A 293 12.73 29.15 -15.35
C THR A 293 11.29 28.68 -15.21
N ALA A 294 10.61 28.37 -16.31
CA ALA A 294 9.22 27.96 -16.33
C ALA A 294 8.98 26.88 -17.40
N THR A 295 9.76 25.81 -17.35
CA THR A 295 9.67 24.68 -18.29
C THR A 295 8.40 23.86 -18.00
N PRO A 296 7.43 23.81 -18.92
CA PRO A 296 6.21 23.05 -18.72
C PRO A 296 6.45 21.54 -18.81
N HIS A 297 6.15 20.83 -17.73
CA HIS A 297 6.08 19.38 -17.66
C HIS A 297 4.62 18.94 -17.67
N VAL A 298 4.24 18.25 -18.72
CA VAL A 298 2.88 17.82 -19.04
C VAL A 298 2.72 16.36 -18.60
N VAL A 299 1.85 16.08 -17.64
CA VAL A 299 1.57 14.74 -17.12
C VAL A 299 0.18 14.28 -17.58
N VAL A 300 0.11 13.14 -18.25
CA VAL A 300 -1.16 12.52 -18.68
C VAL A 300 -1.74 11.74 -17.49
N THR A 301 -2.79 12.27 -16.87
CA THR A 301 -3.47 11.66 -15.71
C THR A 301 -4.71 10.88 -16.15
N ALA A 302 -5.35 10.18 -15.21
CA ALA A 302 -6.60 9.46 -15.47
C ALA A 302 -7.78 10.38 -15.86
N SER A 303 -7.76 11.66 -15.46
CA SER A 303 -8.83 12.64 -15.72
C SER A 303 -8.47 13.69 -16.76
N GLY A 304 -7.35 13.54 -17.45
CA GLY A 304 -6.85 14.48 -18.44
C GLY A 304 -5.41 14.91 -18.19
N THR A 305 -4.97 15.94 -18.88
CA THR A 305 -3.58 16.41 -18.81
C THR A 305 -3.41 17.48 -17.73
N GLN A 306 -2.34 17.40 -16.95
CA GLN A 306 -1.93 18.42 -15.98
C GLN A 306 -0.53 18.94 -16.30
N THR A 307 -0.31 20.24 -16.15
CA THR A 307 0.99 20.87 -16.44
C THR A 307 1.59 21.44 -15.17
N VAL A 308 2.87 21.15 -14.94
CA VAL A 308 3.66 21.69 -13.84
C VAL A 308 4.88 22.42 -14.42
N ASN A 309 5.04 23.69 -14.08
CA ASN A 309 6.20 24.47 -14.53
C ASN A 309 7.37 24.24 -13.58
N VAL A 310 8.54 23.94 -14.15
CA VAL A 310 9.77 23.64 -13.41
C VAL A 310 10.84 24.68 -13.77
N ASP A 311 11.48 25.23 -12.76
CA ASP A 311 12.64 26.09 -12.92
C ASP A 311 13.90 25.24 -13.17
N GLN A 312 14.39 25.26 -14.42
CA GLN A 312 15.58 24.53 -14.83
C GLN A 312 16.87 25.35 -14.70
N SER A 313 16.80 26.59 -14.22
CA SER A 313 18.00 27.37 -13.90
C SER A 313 18.66 26.94 -12.59
N THR A 314 17.96 26.15 -11.77
CA THR A 314 18.39 25.72 -10.43
C THR A 314 17.92 24.31 -10.08
N GLY A 315 18.53 23.71 -9.05
CA GLY A 315 18.07 22.43 -8.47
C GLY A 315 18.23 21.18 -9.34
N GLY A 316 19.02 21.27 -10.42
CA GLY A 316 19.33 20.15 -11.32
C GLY A 316 20.39 19.19 -10.76
N GLY A 317 20.64 18.10 -11.48
CA GLY A 317 21.53 17.02 -11.02
C GLY A 317 20.96 16.19 -9.87
N ALA A 318 19.65 16.25 -9.65
CA ALA A 318 18.93 15.49 -8.65
C ALA A 318 17.49 15.23 -9.12
N TRP A 319 16.86 14.19 -8.57
CA TRP A 319 15.44 13.93 -8.79
C TRP A 319 14.58 15.00 -8.10
N ARG A 320 13.71 15.66 -8.87
CA ARG A 320 12.80 16.69 -8.40
C ARG A 320 11.36 16.21 -8.57
N SER A 321 10.63 16.03 -7.49
CA SER A 321 9.21 15.68 -7.55
C SER A 321 8.41 16.83 -8.14
N ILE A 322 7.64 16.57 -9.20
CA ILE A 322 6.68 17.53 -9.77
C ILE A 322 5.26 17.29 -9.28
N GLY A 323 5.02 16.22 -8.52
CA GLY A 323 3.75 15.98 -7.82
C GLY A 323 3.38 14.51 -7.73
N THR A 324 2.23 14.25 -7.11
CA THR A 324 1.57 12.95 -7.09
C THR A 324 0.31 13.03 -7.94
N PHE A 325 0.18 12.12 -8.90
CA PHE A 325 -0.86 12.12 -9.91
C PHE A 325 -1.62 10.80 -9.89
N ASN A 326 -2.93 10.86 -10.09
CA ASN A 326 -3.72 9.65 -10.33
C ASN A 326 -3.55 9.22 -11.80
N LEU A 327 -2.88 8.10 -12.03
CA LEU A 327 -2.54 7.61 -13.36
C LEU A 327 -3.36 6.37 -13.71
N ALA A 328 -3.77 6.25 -14.98
CA ALA A 328 -4.39 5.04 -15.50
C ALA A 328 -3.33 3.97 -15.86
N ALA A 329 -3.68 2.69 -15.70
CA ALA A 329 -2.84 1.58 -16.16
C ALA A 329 -2.63 1.60 -17.68
N GLY A 330 -1.49 1.11 -18.15
CA GLY A 330 -1.16 0.93 -19.58
C GLY A 330 0.10 1.68 -20.01
N ASP A 331 0.52 1.39 -21.24
CA ASP A 331 1.76 1.89 -21.87
C ASP A 331 1.49 3.10 -22.77
N ARG A 332 1.93 4.29 -22.34
CA ARG A 332 1.58 5.57 -23.00
C ARG A 332 2.66 6.63 -22.86
N ASN A 333 2.65 7.62 -23.75
CA ASN A 333 3.37 8.88 -23.53
C ASN A 333 2.77 9.54 -22.30
N LEU A 334 3.51 9.52 -21.20
CA LEU A 334 2.99 9.84 -19.88
C LEU A 334 3.44 11.21 -19.42
N VAL A 335 4.72 11.53 -19.60
CA VAL A 335 5.30 12.81 -19.19
C VAL A 335 5.92 13.46 -20.42
N GLY A 336 5.54 14.70 -20.71
CA GLY A 336 6.06 15.49 -21.81
C GLY A 336 6.77 16.74 -21.28
N VAL A 337 7.97 17.03 -21.76
CA VAL A 337 8.61 18.33 -21.53
C VAL A 337 8.31 19.19 -22.74
N SER A 338 7.52 20.25 -22.56
CA SER A 338 7.07 21.13 -23.65
C SER A 338 8.02 22.32 -23.81
N ARG A 339 8.22 22.78 -25.05
CA ARG A 339 8.88 24.07 -25.30
C ARG A 339 7.90 25.25 -25.35
N TRP A 340 6.61 25.02 -25.10
CA TRP A 340 5.56 26.05 -25.02
C TRP A 340 5.67 26.90 -23.75
N THR A 341 6.61 27.85 -23.76
CA THR A 341 6.81 28.80 -22.67
C THR A 341 7.30 30.15 -23.21
N ASN A 342 6.99 31.23 -22.49
CA ASN A 342 7.47 32.58 -22.78
C ASN A 342 8.75 32.94 -22.02
N ALA A 343 9.17 32.09 -21.07
CA ALA A 343 10.42 32.28 -20.35
C ALA A 343 11.60 32.05 -21.31
N ALA A 344 12.65 32.86 -21.15
CA ALA A 344 13.87 32.72 -21.93
C ALA A 344 14.70 31.52 -21.46
N GLY A 345 15.71 31.14 -22.26
CA GLY A 345 16.62 30.05 -21.92
C GLY A 345 16.16 28.70 -22.46
N TYR A 346 17.13 27.80 -22.66
CA TYR A 346 16.85 26.46 -23.18
C TYR A 346 15.93 25.67 -22.24
N VAL A 347 15.01 24.93 -22.85
CA VAL A 347 14.21 23.90 -22.20
C VAL A 347 14.93 22.56 -22.35
N ILE A 348 15.03 21.81 -21.26
CA ILE A 348 15.78 20.56 -21.17
C ILE A 348 14.87 19.37 -20.87
N ALA A 349 15.01 18.28 -21.62
CA ALA A 349 14.36 17.00 -21.36
C ALA A 349 15.43 15.91 -21.22
N ASP A 350 15.55 15.34 -20.03
CA ASP A 350 16.61 14.40 -19.67
C ASP A 350 16.01 13.07 -19.20
N ALA A 351 15.50 12.98 -17.96
CA ALA A 351 14.87 11.76 -17.48
C ALA A 351 13.65 12.00 -16.58
N VAL A 352 12.77 11.00 -16.51
CA VAL A 352 11.62 10.97 -15.60
C VAL A 352 11.62 9.69 -14.77
N ARG A 353 11.11 9.76 -13.54
CA ARG A 353 10.88 8.60 -12.67
C ARG A 353 9.44 8.60 -12.19
N VAL A 354 8.77 7.45 -12.29
CA VAL A 354 7.39 7.28 -11.84
C VAL A 354 7.35 6.21 -10.78
N THR A 355 6.86 6.54 -9.59
CA THR A 355 6.82 5.64 -8.42
C THR A 355 5.39 5.50 -7.91
N ARG A 356 4.88 4.27 -7.71
CA ARG A 356 3.60 4.02 -7.05
C ARG A 356 3.66 4.50 -5.59
N VAL A 357 2.64 5.23 -5.15
CA VAL A 357 2.51 5.75 -3.77
C VAL A 357 1.18 5.40 -3.13
#